data_AF-A0AAP7IEG7-F1
#
_entry.id   AF-A0AAP7IEG7-F1
#
_cell.length_a   1.000
_cell.length_b   1.000
_cell.length_c   1.000
_cell.angle_alpha   90.00
_cell.angle_beta   90.00
_cell.angle_gamma   90.00
#
_symmetry.space_group_name_H-M   'P 1'
#
loop_
_entity.id
_entity.type
_entity.pdbx_description
1 polymer ?
#
loop_
_entity_poly.entity_id
_entity_poly.type
_entity_poly.pdbx_seq_one_letter_code
_entity_poly.pdbx_strand_id
1 'polypeptide(L)'
;MNKVIDYFTKALYFCLNLCIAILGVILVVFLFQECWGMIYTFIENKNVKYNYVVEKMLIAFMHIEFILLIIQYFRKNYHFSLQFFIYVGITAVIRFIIVEHYNAIETLLLAVTIGVLIFCLHLLKRYSLD
;
A
#
# COMPACT_ATOMS: atom_id res chain seq x y z
N MET A 1 16.23 -16.45 32.66
CA MET A 1 15.63 -15.22 32.12
C MET A 1 15.50 -15.24 30.59
N ASN A 2 16.55 -15.66 29.85
CA ASN A 2 16.49 -15.72 28.37
C ASN A 2 15.42 -16.65 27.78
N LYS A 3 15.18 -17.85 28.34
CA LYS A 3 14.15 -18.78 27.83
C LYS A 3 12.72 -18.22 27.83
N VAL A 4 12.37 -17.38 28.80
CA VAL A 4 11.03 -16.76 28.89
C VAL A 4 10.88 -15.66 27.82
N ILE A 5 11.94 -14.88 27.61
CA ILE A 5 11.99 -13.82 26.59
C ILE A 5 11.92 -14.43 25.19
N ASP A 6 12.63 -15.54 24.95
CA ASP A 6 12.61 -16.24 23.66
C ASP A 6 11.23 -16.82 23.33
N TYR A 7 10.54 -17.38 24.33
CA TYR A 7 9.19 -17.91 24.15
C TYR A 7 8.17 -16.80 23.87
N PHE A 8 8.26 -15.68 24.60
CA PHE A 8 7.42 -14.51 24.37
C PHE A 8 7.64 -13.91 22.97
N THR A 9 8.90 -13.81 22.54
CA THR A 9 9.25 -13.30 21.20
C THR A 9 8.70 -14.20 20.10
N LYS A 10 8.81 -15.53 20.24
CA LYS A 10 8.22 -16.48 19.28
C LYS A 10 6.69 -16.38 19.21
N ALA A 11 6.02 -16.24 20.35
CA ALA A 11 4.58 -16.07 20.39
C ALA A 11 4.13 -14.78 19.69
N LEU A 12 4.84 -13.67 19.92
CA LEU A 12 4.55 -12.39 19.30
C LEU A 12 4.76 -12.43 17.79
N TYR A 13 5.86 -13.04 17.34
CA TYR A 13 6.16 -13.22 15.92
C TYR A 13 5.11 -14.08 15.20
N PHE A 14 4.67 -15.18 15.83
CA PHE A 14 3.59 -16.02 15.30
C PHE A 14 2.27 -15.24 15.18
N CYS A 15 1.91 -14.48 16.21
CA CYS A 15 0.70 -13.66 16.21
C CYS A 15 0.75 -12.59 15.10
N LEU A 16 1.87 -11.89 14.97
CA LEU A 16 2.08 -10.88 13.92
C LEU A 16 1.91 -11.48 12.51
N ASN A 17 2.56 -12.61 12.25
CA ASN A 17 2.47 -13.29 10.95
C ASN A 17 1.05 -13.72 10.63
N LEU A 18 0.31 -14.21 11.65
CA LEU A 18 -1.09 -14.59 11.51
C LEU A 18 -1.96 -13.37 11.16
N CYS A 19 -1.78 -12.24 11.86
CA CYS A 19 -2.50 -11.01 11.58
C CYS A 19 -2.24 -10.50 10.16
N ILE A 20 -0.99 -10.50 9.71
CA ILE A 20 -0.62 -10.06 8.36
C ILE A 20 -1.21 -10.98 7.29
N ALA A 21 -1.22 -12.29 7.52
CA ALA A 21 -1.85 -13.25 6.61
C ALA A 21 -3.36 -13.00 6.49
N ILE A 22 -4.05 -12.82 7.61
CA ILE A 22 -5.49 -12.50 7.64
C ILE A 22 -5.76 -11.17 6.90
N LEU A 23 -4.93 -10.16 7.13
CA LEU A 23 -5.05 -8.86 6.47
C LEU A 23 -4.90 -8.99 4.95
N GLY A 24 -3.96 -9.81 4.48
CA GLY A 24 -3.81 -10.11 3.05
C GLY A 24 -5.06 -10.73 2.43
N VAL A 25 -5.69 -11.69 3.12
CA VAL A 25 -6.95 -12.31 2.66
C VAL A 25 -8.07 -11.28 2.58
N ILE A 26 -8.22 -10.43 3.61
CA ILE A 26 -9.24 -9.36 3.64
C ILE A 26 -9.07 -8.40 2.46
N LEU A 27 -7.84 -7.96 2.17
CA LEU A 27 -7.57 -7.05 1.06
C LEU A 27 -7.91 -7.67 -0.30
N VAL A 28 -7.65 -8.97 -0.49
CA VAL A 28 -8.05 -9.67 -1.72
C VAL A 28 -9.57 -9.68 -1.87
N VAL A 29 -10.31 -9.96 -0.80
CA VAL A 29 -11.78 -9.95 -0.82
C VAL A 29 -12.31 -8.54 -1.18
N PHE A 30 -11.77 -7.49 -0.55
CA PHE A 30 -12.15 -6.11 -0.88
C PHE A 30 -11.81 -5.72 -2.31
N LEU A 31 -10.66 -6.15 -2.83
CA LEU A 31 -10.30 -5.92 -4.23
C LEU A 31 -11.35 -6.52 -5.18
N PHE A 32 -11.78 -7.77 -4.93
CA PHE A 32 -12.84 -8.39 -5.72
C PHE A 32 -14.18 -7.66 -5.60
N GLN A 33 -14.53 -7.21 -4.39
CA GLN A 33 -15.76 -6.46 -4.15
C GLN A 33 -15.78 -5.14 -4.93
N GLU A 34 -14.69 -4.36 -4.93
CA GLU A 34 -14.62 -3.11 -5.67
C GLU A 34 -14.67 -3.34 -7.19
N CYS A 35 -13.98 -4.36 -7.70
CA CYS A 35 -14.06 -4.75 -9.12
C CYS A 35 -15.49 -5.12 -9.53
N TRP A 36 -16.20 -5.90 -8.71
CA TRP A 36 -17.58 -6.28 -8.97
C TRP A 36 -18.52 -5.06 -8.93
N GLY A 37 -18.35 -4.18 -7.94
CA GLY A 37 -19.12 -2.96 -7.82
C GLY A 37 -18.98 -2.02 -9.03
N MET A 38 -17.78 -1.93 -9.60
CA MET A 38 -17.54 -1.17 -10.83
C MET A 38 -18.27 -1.77 -12.04
N ILE A 39 -18.20 -3.10 -12.22
CA ILE A 39 -18.89 -3.81 -13.30
C ILE A 39 -20.40 -3.62 -13.19
N TYR A 40 -20.96 -3.77 -11.99
CA TYR A 40 -22.39 -3.60 -11.74
C TYR A 40 -22.85 -2.17 -12.07
N THR A 41 -22.12 -1.16 -11.61
CA THR A 41 -22.44 0.25 -11.89
C THR A 41 -22.40 0.57 -13.39
N PHE A 42 -21.47 -0.04 -14.14
CA PHE A 42 -21.35 0.15 -15.58
C PHE A 42 -22.51 -0.46 -16.37
N ILE A 43 -23.07 -1.58 -15.89
CA ILE A 43 -24.21 -2.25 -16.52
C ILE A 43 -25.53 -1.51 -16.24
N GLU A 44 -25.71 -0.99 -15.02
CA GLU A 44 -26.99 -0.42 -14.56
C GLU A 44 -27.16 1.07 -14.95
N ASN A 45 -26.08 1.84 -15.05
CA ASN A 45 -26.15 3.29 -15.21
C ASN A 45 -25.59 3.78 -16.56
N LYS A 46 -26.43 4.39 -17.41
CA LYS A 46 -25.99 5.08 -18.65
C LYS A 46 -25.33 6.45 -18.40
N ASN A 47 -25.41 7.00 -17.18
CA ASN A 47 -24.80 8.28 -16.79
C ASN A 47 -23.81 8.08 -15.65
N VAL A 48 -22.78 7.27 -15.87
CA VAL A 48 -21.72 7.10 -14.88
C VAL A 48 -20.90 8.40 -14.79
N LYS A 49 -20.86 9.02 -13.61
CA LYS A 49 -19.98 10.17 -13.35
C LYS A 49 -18.54 9.67 -13.43
N TYR A 50 -17.76 10.24 -14.35
CA TYR A 50 -16.34 9.91 -14.55
C TYR A 50 -15.55 9.85 -13.24
N ASN A 51 -15.75 10.84 -12.36
CA ASN A 51 -15.07 10.92 -11.06
C ASN A 51 -15.32 9.70 -10.16
N TYR A 52 -16.52 9.12 -10.19
CA TYR A 52 -16.85 7.95 -9.36
C TYR A 52 -16.08 6.70 -9.78
N VAL A 53 -15.93 6.50 -11.09
CA VAL A 53 -15.16 5.36 -11.64
C VAL A 53 -13.69 5.50 -11.33
N VAL A 54 -13.16 6.72 -11.49
CA VAL A 54 -11.77 7.03 -11.15
C VAL A 54 -11.53 6.78 -9.66
N GLU A 55 -12.38 7.32 -8.78
CA GLU A 55 -12.28 7.09 -7.33
C GLU A 55 -12.21 5.59 -6.97
N LYS A 56 -13.14 4.80 -7.50
CA LYS A 56 -13.20 3.35 -7.28
C LYS A 56 -11.97 2.61 -7.83
N MET A 57 -11.48 3.01 -8.99
CA MET A 57 -10.26 2.46 -9.58
C MET A 57 -9.02 2.73 -8.71
N LEU A 58 -8.89 3.93 -8.15
CA LEU A 58 -7.77 4.30 -7.27
C LEU A 58 -7.79 3.51 -5.97
N ILE A 59 -8.98 3.27 -5.41
CA ILE A 59 -9.17 2.40 -4.26
C ILE A 59 -8.74 0.97 -4.61
N ALA A 60 -9.15 0.43 -5.76
CA ALA A 60 -8.72 -0.90 -6.20
C ALA A 60 -7.19 -1.01 -6.35
N PHE A 61 -6.53 -0.01 -6.95
CA PHE A 61 -5.07 0.01 -7.02
C PHE A 61 -4.38 0.02 -5.64
N MET A 62 -4.98 0.69 -4.65
CA MET A 62 -4.44 0.75 -3.29
C MET A 62 -4.44 -0.65 -2.67
N HIS A 63 -5.51 -1.42 -2.86
CA HIS A 63 -5.58 -2.81 -2.40
C HIS A 63 -4.48 -3.66 -3.04
N ILE A 64 -4.24 -3.53 -4.36
CA ILE A 64 -3.16 -4.25 -5.05
C ILE A 64 -1.79 -3.91 -4.47
N GLU A 65 -1.51 -2.62 -4.22
CA GLU A 65 -0.23 -2.20 -3.64
C GLU A 65 0.00 -2.74 -2.23
N PHE A 66 -1.02 -2.72 -1.38
CA PHE A 66 -0.91 -3.30 -0.05
C PHE A 66 -0.78 -4.83 -0.09
N ILE A 67 -1.45 -5.51 -1.03
CA ILE A 67 -1.25 -6.94 -1.27
C ILE A 67 0.20 -7.22 -1.69
N LEU A 68 0.77 -6.42 -2.61
CA LEU A 68 2.17 -6.55 -3.02
C LEU A 68 3.13 -6.37 -1.85
N LEU A 69 2.84 -5.43 -0.94
CA LEU A 69 3.63 -5.20 0.25
C LEU A 69 3.59 -6.41 1.22
N ILE A 70 2.43 -7.03 1.40
CA ILE A 70 2.27 -8.26 2.20
C ILE A 70 2.97 -9.44 1.55
N ILE A 71 2.87 -9.61 0.22
CA ILE A 71 3.60 -10.65 -0.51
C ILE A 71 5.10 -10.48 -0.27
N GLN A 72 5.60 -9.24 -0.36
CA GLN A 72 7.01 -8.96 -0.17
C GLN A 72 7.47 -9.18 1.28
N TYR A 73 6.60 -8.91 2.25
CA TYR A 73 6.82 -9.24 3.65
C TYR A 73 7.10 -10.74 3.84
N PHE A 74 6.26 -11.62 3.28
CA PHE A 74 6.49 -13.07 3.34
C PHE A 74 7.73 -13.50 2.56
N ARG A 75 8.04 -12.85 1.42
CA ARG A 75 9.24 -13.17 0.61
C ARG A 75 10.57 -12.81 1.28
N LYS A 76 10.64 -11.81 2.16
CA LYS A 76 11.87 -11.40 2.85
C LYS A 76 12.03 -12.05 4.24
N ASN A 77 11.63 -13.32 4.40
CA ASN A 77 11.70 -14.03 5.69
C ASN A 77 10.97 -13.28 6.83
N TYR A 78 9.77 -12.74 6.55
CA TYR A 78 8.94 -12.00 7.50
C TYR A 78 9.58 -10.70 8.05
N HIS A 79 10.60 -10.17 7.35
CA HIS A 79 11.08 -8.83 7.59
C HIS A 79 10.37 -7.82 6.69
N PHE A 80 9.85 -6.77 7.32
CA PHE A 80 9.22 -5.67 6.62
C PHE A 80 10.26 -4.89 5.80
N SER A 81 10.19 -4.98 4.48
CA SER A 81 11.18 -4.33 3.63
C SER A 81 10.89 -2.84 3.47
N LEU A 82 11.72 -2.00 4.11
CA LEU A 82 11.55 -0.54 4.07
C LEU A 82 11.56 0.03 2.64
N GLN A 83 12.34 -0.53 1.72
CA GLN A 83 12.37 -0.12 0.31
C GLN A 83 10.98 -0.24 -0.35
N PHE A 84 10.27 -1.34 -0.13
CA PHE A 84 8.96 -1.57 -0.73
C PHE A 84 7.88 -0.69 -0.10
N PHE A 85 7.99 -0.42 1.20
CA PHE A 85 7.14 0.55 1.85
C PHE A 85 7.31 1.96 1.25
N ILE A 86 8.55 2.39 1.00
CA ILE A 86 8.82 3.66 0.34
C ILE A 86 8.28 3.67 -1.10
N TYR A 87 8.41 2.58 -1.86
CA TYR A 87 7.83 2.48 -3.19
C TYR A 87 6.31 2.65 -3.18
N VAL A 88 5.60 1.98 -2.27
CA VAL A 88 4.14 2.15 -2.09
C VAL A 88 3.79 3.58 -1.66
N GLY A 89 4.62 4.20 -0.82
CA GLY A 89 4.45 5.60 -0.44
C GLY A 89 4.59 6.55 -1.63
N ILE A 90 5.59 6.33 -2.50
CA ILE A 90 5.81 7.13 -3.70
C ILE A 90 4.60 7.01 -4.63
N THR A 91 4.13 5.79 -4.90
CA THR A 91 2.99 5.58 -5.81
C THR A 91 1.69 6.15 -5.23
N ALA A 92 1.47 6.11 -3.92
CA ALA A 92 0.34 6.75 -3.26
C ALA A 92 0.35 8.28 -3.42
N VAL A 93 1.49 8.93 -3.22
CA VAL A 93 1.61 10.40 -3.39
C VAL A 93 1.43 10.81 -4.85
N ILE A 94 2.05 10.08 -5.79
CA ILE A 94 1.85 10.32 -7.23
C ILE A 94 0.38 10.18 -7.60
N ARG A 95 -0.29 9.14 -7.09
CA ARG A 95 -1.71 8.91 -7.34
C ARG A 95 -2.56 10.05 -6.79
N PHE A 96 -2.27 10.53 -5.59
CA PHE A 96 -2.99 11.64 -4.98
C PHE A 96 -2.91 12.90 -5.87
N ILE A 97 -1.72 13.22 -6.41
CA ILE A 97 -1.51 14.36 -7.33
C ILE A 97 -2.35 14.25 -8.62
N ILE A 98 -2.47 13.05 -9.20
CA ILE A 98 -3.21 12.85 -10.45
C ILE A 98 -4.70 13.16 -10.27
N VAL A 99 -5.23 12.88 -9.08
CA VAL A 99 -6.66 12.86 -8.79
C VAL A 99 -7.13 14.20 -8.28
N GLU A 100 -6.32 14.83 -7.43
CA GLU A 100 -6.65 16.08 -6.76
C GLU A 100 -5.71 17.19 -7.25
N HIS A 101 -6.21 18.00 -8.19
CA HIS A 101 -5.42 19.03 -8.86
C HIS A 101 -6.08 20.43 -8.83
N TYR A 102 -6.66 20.81 -7.69
CA TYR A 102 -7.29 22.13 -7.53
C TYR A 102 -6.35 23.23 -7.01
N ASN A 103 -5.44 22.91 -6.08
CA ASN A 103 -4.61 23.90 -5.37
C ASN A 103 -3.12 23.77 -5.73
N ALA A 104 -2.57 24.80 -6.37
CA ALA A 104 -1.16 24.82 -6.79
C ALA A 104 -0.15 24.63 -5.62
N ILE A 105 -0.47 25.14 -4.43
CA ILE A 105 0.40 25.03 -3.25
C ILE A 105 0.45 23.59 -2.73
N GLU A 106 -0.69 22.90 -2.71
CA GLU A 106 -0.77 21.50 -2.26
C GLU A 106 0.00 20.59 -3.21
N THR A 107 -0.18 20.79 -4.52
CA THR A 107 0.59 20.06 -5.54
C THR A 107 2.09 20.29 -5.38
N LEU A 108 2.53 21.51 -5.04
CA LEU A 108 3.93 21.82 -4.78
C LEU A 108 4.48 21.09 -3.55
N LEU A 109 3.72 21.05 -2.44
CA LEU A 109 4.11 20.29 -1.23
C LEU A 109 4.16 18.79 -1.47
N LEU A 110 3.26 18.24 -2.29
CA LEU A 110 3.27 16.84 -2.68
C LEU A 110 4.49 16.51 -3.57
N ALA A 111 4.86 17.42 -4.47
CA ALA A 111 6.09 17.27 -5.27
C ALA A 111 7.35 17.26 -4.39
N VAL A 112 7.42 18.14 -3.38
CA VAL A 112 8.51 18.10 -2.37
C VAL A 112 8.50 16.78 -1.61
N THR A 113 7.33 16.28 -1.22
CA THR A 113 7.17 14.98 -0.56
C THR A 113 7.75 13.84 -1.39
N ILE A 114 7.47 13.79 -2.70
CA ILE A 114 8.06 12.80 -3.62
C ILE A 114 9.59 12.93 -3.62
N GLY A 115 10.11 14.15 -3.68
CA GLY A 115 11.55 14.42 -3.60
C GLY A 115 12.19 13.86 -2.32
N VAL A 116 11.54 14.05 -1.17
CA VAL A 116 11.98 13.51 0.12
C VAL A 116 11.93 11.98 0.14
N LEU A 117 10.88 11.35 -0.39
CA LEU A 117 10.79 9.89 -0.46
C LEU A 117 11.86 9.29 -1.37
N ILE A 118 12.14 9.90 -2.51
CA ILE A 118 13.23 9.47 -3.41
C ILE A 118 14.58 9.63 -2.72
N PHE A 119 14.81 10.73 -2.00
CA PHE A 119 16.03 10.94 -1.24
C PHE A 119 16.19 9.89 -0.13
N CYS A 120 15.12 9.57 0.59
CA CYS A 120 15.10 8.51 1.60
C CYS A 120 15.41 7.14 0.98
N LEU A 121 14.83 6.82 -0.18
CA LEU A 121 15.13 5.60 -0.92
C LEU A 121 16.61 5.54 -1.35
N HIS A 122 17.17 6.67 -1.78
CA HIS A 122 18.58 6.76 -2.16
C HIS A 122 19.51 6.51 -0.97
N LEU A 123 19.24 7.13 0.19
CA LEU A 123 19.98 6.88 1.43
C LEU A 123 19.84 5.41 1.84
N LEU A 124 18.64 4.86 1.82
CA LEU A 124 18.40 3.46 2.17
C LEU A 124 19.19 2.52 1.26
N LYS A 125 19.25 2.77 -0.05
CA LYS A 125 20.06 1.97 -0.98
C LYS A 125 21.56 2.07 -0.67
N ARG A 126 22.02 3.21 -0.18
CA ARG A 126 23.43 3.42 0.18
C ARG A 126 23.83 2.73 1.49
N TYR A 127 22.93 2.65 2.47
CA TYR A 127 23.20 2.06 3.79
C TYR A 127 22.75 0.60 3.92
N SER A 128 21.71 0.18 3.19
CA SER A 128 21.27 -1.21 3.09
C SER A 128 22.07 -1.93 2.01
N LEU A 129 23.40 -1.93 2.15
CA LEU A 129 24.29 -2.84 1.47
C LEU A 129 24.17 -4.19 2.21
N ASP A 130 23.29 -5.05 1.70
CA ASP A 130 23.73 -6.43 1.49
C ASP A 130 24.82 -6.42 0.41
#